data_AF-G3YFC4-F1
#
_entry.id   AF-G3YFC4-F1
#
_cell.length_a   1.000
_cell.length_b   1.000
_cell.length_c   1.000
_cell.angle_alpha   90.00
_cell.angle_beta   90.00
_cell.angle_gamma   90.00
#
_symmetry.space_group_name_H-M   'P 1'
#
loop_
_entity.id
_entity.type
_entity.pdbx_description
1 polymer ?
#
loop_
_entity_poly.entity_id
_entity_poly.type
_entity_poly.pdbx_seq_one_letter_code
_entity_poly.pdbx_strand_id
1 'polypeptide(L)'
;MPSRWFAQSEVAPGTIIQLRKARTICGTNMTPPWPVLVSFATHMDRDGPVQCHMRYYKQIPIEGTEAEPPTTRAEQAKFFCPIELKHLRTLTQKGSTITPRVLDSKEDKQDNTGFVPGGFVTWVVWEVVPGLQLGNDVGSAPFWGLGRDERDAVRQAFQESIWFVALMPFPLAHTNTYCNSKLEIWGHLPYPEHAKNLVWDSTTGSL
;
A
#
# COMPACT_ATOMS: atom_id res chain seq x y z
N MET A 1 6.82 16.64 -11.38
CA MET A 1 7.69 15.90 -12.32
C MET A 1 6.82 14.96 -13.12
N PRO A 2 7.05 14.77 -14.43
CA PRO A 2 6.29 13.78 -15.21
C PRO A 2 6.54 12.39 -14.62
N SER A 3 5.47 11.58 -14.49
CA SER A 3 5.57 10.17 -14.13
C SER A 3 6.51 9.47 -15.11
N ARG A 4 7.55 8.81 -14.59
CA ARG A 4 8.57 8.13 -15.40
C ARG A 4 8.07 6.77 -15.91
N TRP A 5 7.11 6.18 -15.21
CA TRP A 5 6.58 4.84 -15.50
C TRP A 5 5.20 4.85 -16.14
N PHE A 6 4.44 5.94 -15.98
CA PHE A 6 3.18 6.11 -16.68
C PHE A 6 3.33 7.15 -17.78
N ALA A 7 3.25 6.72 -19.04
CA ALA A 7 2.99 7.65 -20.12
C ALA A 7 1.61 8.29 -19.91
N GLN A 8 1.42 9.54 -20.33
CA GLN A 8 0.13 10.22 -20.18
C GLN A 8 -1.03 9.45 -20.85
N SER A 9 -0.71 8.67 -21.89
CA SER A 9 -1.62 7.75 -22.59
C SER A 9 -1.99 6.48 -21.81
N GLU A 10 -1.26 6.11 -20.76
CA GLU A 10 -1.48 4.89 -19.96
C GLU A 10 -2.36 5.12 -18.73
N VAL A 11 -2.62 6.38 -18.43
CA VAL A 11 -3.44 6.85 -17.32
C VAL A 11 -4.46 7.89 -17.78
N ALA A 12 -4.73 7.93 -19.09
CA ALA A 12 -5.77 8.75 -19.69
C ALA A 12 -7.15 8.09 -19.50
N PRO A 13 -8.23 8.88 -19.49
CA PRO A 13 -9.58 8.33 -19.59
C PRO A 13 -9.68 7.40 -20.82
N GLY A 14 -10.05 6.14 -20.60
CA GLY A 14 -10.18 5.12 -21.66
C GLY A 14 -8.98 4.17 -21.82
N THR A 15 -7.88 4.34 -21.08
CA THR A 15 -6.77 3.37 -21.13
C THR A 15 -7.15 2.06 -20.45
N ILE A 16 -6.92 0.93 -21.14
CA ILE A 16 -7.08 -0.42 -20.60
C ILE A 16 -5.75 -0.87 -19.99
N ILE A 17 -5.68 -0.93 -18.66
CA ILE A 17 -4.56 -1.56 -17.94
C ILE A 17 -4.89 -3.04 -17.77
N GLN A 18 -4.03 -3.92 -18.29
CA GLN A 18 -4.19 -5.36 -18.14
C GLN A 18 -3.81 -5.78 -16.72
N LEU A 19 -4.80 -6.18 -15.92
CA LEU A 19 -4.64 -6.59 -14.53
C LEU A 19 -4.53 -8.11 -14.46
N ARG A 20 -3.44 -8.65 -13.89
CA ARG A 20 -3.35 -10.10 -13.61
C ARG A 20 -4.28 -10.55 -12.48
N LYS A 21 -4.52 -9.68 -11.50
CA LYS A 21 -5.38 -9.94 -10.35
C LYS A 21 -5.92 -8.63 -9.82
N ALA A 22 -7.23 -8.45 -9.88
CA ALA A 22 -7.93 -7.30 -9.32
C ALA A 22 -8.71 -7.72 -8.09
N ARG A 23 -8.65 -6.92 -7.03
CA ARG A 23 -9.52 -7.06 -5.87
C ARG A 23 -10.05 -5.67 -5.53
N THR A 24 -11.37 -5.56 -5.44
CA THR A 24 -12.06 -4.36 -4.99
C THR A 24 -12.24 -4.45 -3.48
N ILE A 25 -11.71 -3.48 -2.75
CA ILE A 25 -12.03 -3.29 -1.33
C ILE A 25 -12.83 -2.00 -1.23
N CYS A 26 -14.11 -2.10 -0.88
CA CYS A 26 -14.91 -0.96 -0.46
C CYS A 26 -14.74 -0.83 1.06
N GLY A 27 -14.15 0.26 1.53
CA GLY A 27 -13.90 0.45 2.97
C GLY A 27 -15.19 0.44 3.79
N THR A 28 -15.30 -0.48 4.74
CA THR A 28 -16.27 -0.43 5.84
C THR A 28 -15.55 0.04 7.11
N ASN A 29 -16.12 1.02 7.82
CA ASN A 29 -15.72 1.50 9.16
C ASN A 29 -14.51 2.45 9.28
N MET A 30 -14.37 3.45 8.40
CA MET A 30 -13.55 4.64 8.70
C MET A 30 -14.41 5.91 8.65
N THR A 31 -14.25 6.79 9.64
CA THR A 31 -14.93 8.09 9.72
C THR A 31 -14.67 8.95 8.48
N PRO A 32 -15.64 9.77 8.05
CA PRO A 32 -15.71 10.42 6.75
C PRO A 32 -14.45 11.19 6.30
N PRO A 33 -14.25 11.32 4.97
CA PRO A 33 -15.18 11.01 3.90
C PRO A 33 -14.97 9.62 3.28
N TRP A 34 -16.10 9.01 2.94
CA TRP A 34 -16.38 7.66 2.47
C TRP A 34 -15.84 7.35 1.05
N PRO A 35 -16.31 6.26 0.40
CA PRO A 35 -15.62 5.00 0.13
C PRO A 35 -14.53 5.13 -0.94
N VAL A 36 -13.43 4.42 -0.74
CA VAL A 36 -12.32 4.34 -1.69
C VAL A 36 -12.46 3.03 -2.45
N LEU A 37 -12.53 3.08 -3.78
CA LEU A 37 -12.26 1.88 -4.58
C LEU A 37 -10.76 1.63 -4.56
N VAL A 38 -10.34 0.56 -3.90
CA VAL A 38 -8.97 0.06 -3.93
C VAL A 38 -8.89 -1.08 -4.93
N SER A 39 -8.12 -0.91 -6.01
CA SER A 39 -7.82 -1.99 -6.97
C SER A 39 -6.33 -2.27 -6.98
N PHE A 40 -5.96 -3.55 -6.92
CA PHE A 40 -4.58 -4.01 -7.06
C PHE A 40 -4.29 -4.41 -8.51
N ALA A 41 -3.06 -4.15 -8.98
CA ALA A 41 -2.56 -4.66 -10.24
C ALA A 41 -1.12 -5.12 -10.13
N THR A 42 -0.71 -5.99 -11.04
CA THR A 42 0.68 -6.17 -11.40
C THR A 42 0.88 -5.73 -12.83
N HIS A 43 1.66 -4.66 -13.04
CA HIS A 43 2.05 -4.21 -14.38
C HIS A 43 3.33 -4.93 -14.82
N MET A 44 3.50 -5.11 -16.12
CA MET A 44 4.77 -5.52 -16.74
C MET A 44 5.07 -4.50 -17.84
N ASP A 45 6.26 -3.91 -17.79
CA ASP A 45 6.71 -2.92 -18.78
C ASP A 45 6.98 -3.57 -20.16
N ARG A 46 6.93 -2.78 -21.23
CA ARG A 46 7.24 -3.20 -22.61
C ARG A 46 8.71 -3.58 -22.80
N ASP A 47 9.62 -3.02 -22.00
CA ASP A 47 11.07 -3.22 -22.12
C ASP A 47 11.63 -4.35 -21.23
N GLY A 48 10.77 -5.08 -20.52
CA GLY A 48 11.15 -6.21 -19.65
C GLY A 48 10.23 -6.34 -18.43
N PRO A 49 10.23 -7.48 -17.71
CA PRO A 49 9.26 -7.74 -16.66
C PRO A 49 9.63 -7.01 -15.36
N VAL A 50 9.40 -5.70 -15.30
CA VAL A 50 9.36 -5.00 -14.01
C VAL A 50 8.00 -5.28 -13.39
N GLN A 51 7.97 -6.28 -12.51
CA GLN A 51 6.79 -6.56 -11.71
C GLN A 51 6.65 -5.50 -10.63
N CYS A 52 5.51 -4.84 -10.59
CA CYS A 52 5.16 -3.88 -9.56
C CYS A 52 3.79 -4.19 -8.98
N HIS A 53 3.51 -3.66 -7.80
CA HIS A 53 2.15 -3.54 -7.30
C HIS A 53 1.62 -2.15 -7.63
N MET A 54 0.43 -2.08 -8.19
CA MET A 54 -0.31 -0.81 -8.31
C MET A 54 -1.50 -0.84 -7.37
N ARG A 55 -1.76 0.28 -6.71
CA ARG A 55 -3.01 0.57 -6.03
C ARG A 55 -3.65 1.82 -6.59
N TYR A 56 -4.93 1.68 -6.91
CA TYR A 56 -5.78 2.76 -7.36
C TYR A 56 -6.68 3.21 -6.21
N TYR A 57 -6.76 4.50 -5.95
CA TYR A 57 -7.68 5.13 -4.99
C TYR A 57 -8.61 6.06 -5.78
N LYS A 58 -9.91 5.87 -5.67
CA LYS A 58 -10.90 6.73 -6.33
C LYS A 58 -12.03 7.07 -5.39
N GLN A 59 -12.40 8.35 -5.35
CA GLN A 59 -13.59 8.80 -4.64
C GLN A 59 -14.86 8.26 -5.30
N ILE A 60 -15.76 7.69 -4.51
CA ILE A 60 -17.11 7.34 -4.97
C ILE A 60 -18.16 8.24 -4.30
N PRO A 61 -19.40 8.30 -4.81
CA PRO A 61 -20.42 9.21 -4.29
C PRO A 61 -20.75 8.88 -2.83
N ILE A 62 -21.30 9.85 -2.12
CA ILE A 62 -21.93 9.62 -0.83
C ILE A 62 -23.10 8.65 -1.03
N GLU A 63 -23.27 7.72 -0.10
CA GLU A 63 -24.36 6.74 -0.12
C GLU A 63 -25.72 7.45 -0.31
N GLY A 64 -26.50 6.96 -1.28
CA GLY A 64 -27.81 7.51 -1.64
C GLY A 64 -27.76 8.66 -2.66
N THR A 65 -26.57 9.08 -3.10
CA THR A 65 -26.41 10.14 -4.12
C THR A 65 -25.88 9.60 -5.45
N GLU A 66 -25.79 8.29 -5.62
CA GLU A 66 -25.20 7.66 -6.80
C GLU A 66 -25.98 7.96 -8.08
N ALA A 67 -27.31 8.07 -7.98
CA ALA A 67 -28.21 8.39 -9.08
C ALA A 67 -28.36 9.91 -9.32
N GLU A 68 -27.78 10.75 -8.46
CA GLU A 68 -27.88 12.20 -8.59
C GLU A 68 -27.12 12.71 -9.84
N PRO A 69 -27.53 13.88 -10.36
CA PRO A 69 -26.84 14.51 -11.48
C PRO A 69 -25.33 14.68 -11.22
N PRO A 70 -24.48 14.62 -12.25
CA PRO A 70 -23.03 14.82 -12.11
C PRO A 70 -22.67 16.13 -11.39
N THR A 71 -23.46 17.19 -11.55
CA THR A 71 -23.28 18.48 -10.88
C THR A 71 -23.44 18.36 -9.36
N THR A 72 -24.47 17.66 -8.89
CA THR A 72 -24.70 17.40 -7.45
C THR A 72 -23.60 16.53 -6.87
N ARG A 73 -23.16 15.50 -7.60
CA ARG A 73 -22.04 14.66 -7.17
C ARG A 73 -20.73 15.43 -7.15
N ALA A 74 -20.52 16.38 -8.06
CA ALA A 74 -19.29 17.20 -8.11
C ALA A 74 -19.08 18.03 -6.84
N GLU A 75 -20.16 18.48 -6.19
CA GLU A 75 -20.10 19.21 -4.92
C GLU A 75 -19.49 18.39 -3.78
N GLN A 76 -19.47 17.05 -3.92
CA GLN A 76 -18.89 16.13 -2.95
C GLN A 76 -17.37 15.98 -3.11
N ALA A 77 -16.79 16.55 -4.18
CA ALA A 77 -15.37 16.41 -4.50
C ALA A 77 -14.48 16.85 -3.35
N LYS A 78 -13.54 15.98 -2.96
CA LYS A 78 -12.54 16.28 -1.93
C LYS A 78 -11.13 16.00 -2.42
N PHE A 79 -10.19 16.67 -1.78
CA PHE A 79 -8.79 16.30 -1.87
C PHE A 79 -8.49 15.20 -0.85
N PHE A 80 -7.79 14.15 -1.29
CA PHE A 80 -7.33 13.07 -0.42
C PHE A 80 -5.97 12.59 -0.90
N CYS A 81 -5.03 12.47 0.04
CA CYS A 81 -3.74 11.83 -0.22
C CYS A 81 -3.67 10.58 0.68
N PRO A 82 -3.57 9.36 0.10
CA PRO A 82 -3.52 8.14 0.88
C PRO A 82 -2.36 8.18 1.89
N ILE A 83 -2.65 7.81 3.14
CA ILE A 83 -1.65 7.73 4.21
C ILE A 83 -0.50 6.79 3.81
N GLU A 84 -0.81 5.69 3.13
CA GLU A 84 0.18 4.75 2.58
C GLU A 84 1.14 5.45 1.59
N LEU A 85 0.62 6.23 0.63
CA LEU A 85 1.45 6.96 -0.33
C LEU A 85 2.40 7.93 0.38
N LYS A 86 1.90 8.64 1.40
CA LYS A 86 2.71 9.57 2.19
C LYS A 86 3.88 8.85 2.86
N HIS A 87 3.60 7.74 3.56
CA HIS A 87 4.63 6.98 4.25
C HIS A 87 5.62 6.32 3.29
N LEU A 88 5.15 5.65 2.24
CA LEU A 88 6.02 5.01 1.26
C LEU A 88 6.94 6.01 0.55
N ARG A 89 6.43 7.20 0.18
CA ARG A 89 7.27 8.28 -0.37
C ARG A 89 8.35 8.71 0.63
N THR A 90 7.99 8.95 1.89
CA THR A 90 8.96 9.36 2.92
C THR A 90 10.01 8.29 3.17
N LEU A 91 9.63 7.01 3.26
CA LEU A 91 10.56 5.90 3.49
C LEU A 91 11.47 5.66 2.28
N THR A 92 10.91 5.78 1.06
CA THR A 92 11.69 5.74 -0.18
C THR A 92 12.73 6.86 -0.23
N GLN A 93 12.34 8.10 0.09
CA GLN A 93 13.25 9.25 0.11
C GLN A 93 14.37 9.11 1.16
N LYS A 94 14.05 8.47 2.28
CA LYS A 94 15.01 8.15 3.34
C LYS A 94 15.91 6.94 3.03
N GLY A 95 15.71 6.27 1.90
CA GLY A 95 16.51 5.11 1.50
C GLY A 95 16.24 3.85 2.32
N SER A 96 15.01 3.70 2.85
CA SER A 96 14.60 2.48 3.55
C SER A 96 14.75 1.26 2.66
N THR A 97 15.43 0.23 3.15
CA THR A 97 15.62 -1.05 2.45
C THR A 97 14.61 -2.12 2.84
N ILE A 98 13.80 -1.86 3.87
CA ILE A 98 12.85 -2.81 4.48
C ILE A 98 11.40 -2.53 4.09
N THR A 99 11.19 -1.57 3.19
CA THR A 99 9.86 -1.21 2.69
C THR A 99 9.92 -1.12 1.18
N PRO A 100 8.87 -1.57 0.47
CA PRO A 100 8.83 -1.46 -0.97
C PRO A 100 9.03 -0.01 -1.42
N ARG A 101 9.93 0.18 -2.38
CA ARG A 101 10.18 1.48 -2.98
C ARG A 101 9.02 1.92 -3.85
N VAL A 102 8.61 3.18 -3.71
CA VAL A 102 7.68 3.81 -4.66
C VAL A 102 8.38 3.95 -6.00
N LEU A 103 7.84 3.31 -7.03
CA LEU A 103 8.33 3.42 -8.40
C LEU A 103 7.74 4.66 -9.08
N ASP A 104 6.43 4.87 -8.89
CA ASP A 104 5.73 6.05 -9.40
C ASP A 104 4.43 6.31 -8.64
N SER A 105 3.90 7.51 -8.76
CA SER A 105 2.59 7.87 -8.21
C SER A 105 2.00 9.04 -8.97
N LYS A 106 0.68 9.01 -9.18
CA LYS A 106 -0.06 10.09 -9.83
C LYS A 106 -1.22 10.50 -8.94
N GLU A 107 -1.37 11.80 -8.75
CA GLU A 107 -2.51 12.41 -8.05
C GLU A 107 -3.24 13.28 -9.09
N ASP A 108 -4.54 13.03 -9.28
CA ASP A 108 -5.33 13.72 -10.29
C ASP A 108 -6.78 13.89 -9.81
N LYS A 109 -7.60 14.56 -10.62
CA LYS A 109 -9.04 14.72 -10.41
C LYS A 109 -9.83 13.91 -11.42
N GLN A 110 -10.99 13.42 -11.00
CA GLN A 110 -11.93 12.77 -11.89
C GLN A 110 -12.51 13.77 -12.89
N ASP A 111 -12.69 13.32 -14.13
CA ASP A 111 -13.34 14.10 -15.17
C ASP A 111 -14.86 14.24 -14.95
N ASN A 112 -15.54 14.94 -15.86
CA ASN A 112 -16.98 15.20 -15.80
C ASN A 112 -17.85 13.93 -15.90
N THR A 113 -17.28 12.81 -16.31
CA THR A 113 -17.95 11.50 -16.42
C THR A 113 -17.66 10.59 -15.22
N GLY A 114 -16.79 11.03 -14.31
CA GLY A 114 -16.43 10.31 -13.11
C GLY A 114 -17.60 10.06 -12.15
N PHE A 115 -17.34 9.19 -11.17
CA PHE A 115 -18.31 8.94 -10.10
C PHE A 115 -18.50 10.17 -9.23
N VAL A 116 -17.45 10.95 -9.02
CA VAL A 116 -17.53 12.24 -8.37
C VAL A 116 -16.72 13.19 -9.24
N PRO A 117 -17.34 13.93 -10.18
CA PRO A 117 -16.61 14.88 -11.01
C PRO A 117 -15.79 15.86 -10.17
N GLY A 118 -14.52 16.04 -10.50
CA GLY A 118 -13.58 16.85 -9.72
C GLY A 118 -13.08 16.21 -8.41
N GLY A 119 -13.62 15.05 -8.01
CA GLY A 119 -13.16 14.26 -6.86
C GLY A 119 -11.78 13.65 -7.09
N PHE A 120 -11.12 13.18 -6.03
CA PHE A 120 -9.76 12.67 -6.16
C PHE A 120 -9.69 11.34 -6.92
N VAL A 121 -8.55 11.14 -7.58
CA VAL A 121 -8.08 9.86 -8.07
C VAL A 121 -6.56 9.78 -7.89
N THR A 122 -6.07 8.69 -7.30
CA THR A 122 -4.65 8.52 -6.98
C THR A 122 -4.18 7.13 -7.38
N TRP A 123 -3.07 7.07 -8.10
CA TRP A 123 -2.36 5.84 -8.44
C TRP A 123 -1.07 5.79 -7.63
N VAL A 124 -0.81 4.64 -7.02
CA VAL A 124 0.41 4.36 -6.27
C VAL A 124 1.02 3.11 -6.85
N VAL A 125 2.27 3.18 -7.30
CA VAL A 125 3.02 2.01 -7.80
C VAL A 125 4.27 1.82 -6.98
N TRP A 126 4.46 0.59 -6.50
CA TRP A 126 5.64 0.19 -5.74
C TRP A 126 6.16 -1.16 -6.24
N GLU A 127 7.40 -1.45 -5.89
CA GLU A 127 8.06 -2.69 -6.30
C GLU A 127 7.43 -3.94 -5.68
N VAL A 128 7.59 -5.08 -6.37
CA VAL A 128 7.38 -6.39 -5.76
C VAL A 128 8.66 -6.78 -5.02
N VAL A 129 8.56 -6.99 -3.72
CA VAL A 129 9.69 -7.45 -2.89
C VAL A 129 9.87 -8.96 -3.08
N PRO A 130 11.08 -9.44 -3.39
CA PRO A 130 11.35 -10.87 -3.50
C PRO A 130 11.24 -11.53 -2.12
N GLY A 131 10.75 -12.77 -2.08
CA GLY A 131 10.69 -13.58 -0.86
C GLY A 131 9.34 -14.26 -0.64
N LEU A 132 9.22 -14.92 0.50
CA LEU A 132 8.03 -15.63 0.94
C LEU A 132 7.14 -14.70 1.77
N GLN A 133 5.95 -14.42 1.26
CA GLN A 133 4.93 -13.73 2.05
C GLN A 133 4.52 -14.60 3.25
N LEU A 134 4.72 -14.07 4.46
CA LEU A 134 4.60 -14.85 5.70
C LEU A 134 3.14 -15.11 6.12
N GLY A 135 2.18 -14.48 5.46
CA GLY A 135 0.76 -14.66 5.70
C GLY A 135 -0.12 -14.09 4.59
N ASN A 136 -1.42 -14.20 4.77
CA ASN A 136 -2.43 -13.62 3.90
C ASN A 136 -3.63 -13.15 4.75
N ASP A 137 -4.73 -12.76 4.11
CA ASP A 137 -5.93 -12.30 4.82
C ASP A 137 -6.64 -13.40 5.65
N VAL A 138 -6.27 -14.67 5.47
CA VAL A 138 -6.87 -15.81 6.16
C VAL A 138 -5.98 -16.32 7.29
N GLY A 139 -4.67 -16.13 7.21
CA GLY A 139 -3.78 -16.53 8.30
C GLY A 139 -2.28 -16.38 8.03
N SER A 140 -1.50 -16.76 9.02
CA SER A 140 -0.02 -16.76 9.01
C SER A 140 0.57 -18.16 8.84
N ALA A 141 -0.15 -19.05 8.14
CA ALA A 141 0.28 -20.44 7.93
C ALA A 141 1.70 -20.56 7.33
N PRO A 142 2.12 -19.73 6.34
CA PRO A 142 3.50 -19.76 5.85
C PRO A 142 4.53 -19.53 6.95
N PHE A 143 4.34 -18.53 7.81
CA PHE A 143 5.21 -18.29 8.97
C PHE A 143 5.27 -19.49 9.92
N TRP A 144 4.12 -20.07 10.26
CA TRP A 144 4.07 -21.21 11.20
C TRP A 144 4.65 -22.50 10.62
N GLY A 145 4.68 -22.62 9.29
CA GLY A 145 5.33 -23.71 8.58
C GLY A 145 6.87 -23.64 8.55
N LEU A 146 7.46 -22.48 8.89
CA LEU A 146 8.91 -22.33 9.00
C LEU A 146 9.48 -23.09 10.21
N GLY A 147 10.74 -23.49 10.11
CA GLY A 147 11.49 -24.09 11.21
C GLY A 147 11.58 -23.16 12.41
N ARG A 148 11.81 -23.70 13.62
CA ARG A 148 11.93 -22.87 14.83
C ARG A 148 13.01 -21.80 14.68
N ASP A 149 14.18 -22.19 14.19
CA ASP A 149 15.33 -21.30 14.03
C ASP A 149 15.05 -20.21 12.98
N GLU A 150 14.37 -20.55 11.87
CA GLU A 150 13.96 -19.58 10.85
C GLU A 150 12.93 -18.58 11.39
N ARG A 151 11.95 -19.04 12.19
CA ARG A 151 10.99 -18.13 12.83
C ARG A 151 11.67 -17.17 13.81
N ASP A 152 12.67 -17.64 14.52
CA ASP A 152 13.44 -16.81 15.46
C ASP A 152 14.30 -15.78 14.70
N ALA A 153 14.88 -16.17 13.54
CA ALA A 153 15.56 -15.24 12.64
C ALA A 153 14.62 -14.17 12.07
N VAL A 154 13.43 -14.55 11.59
CA VAL A 154 12.39 -13.61 11.12
C VAL A 154 12.03 -12.61 12.23
N ARG A 155 11.82 -13.10 13.45
CA ARG A 155 11.48 -12.27 14.61
C ARG A 155 12.56 -11.26 14.95
N GLN A 156 13.81 -11.69 14.90
CA GLN A 156 14.96 -10.82 15.14
C GLN A 156 15.08 -9.76 14.04
N ALA A 157 15.02 -10.16 12.77
CA ALA A 157 15.05 -9.24 11.64
C ALA A 157 13.91 -8.21 11.72
N PHE A 158 12.71 -8.61 12.15
CA PHE A 158 11.59 -7.71 12.36
C PHE A 158 11.87 -6.65 13.43
N GLN A 159 12.42 -7.06 14.57
CA GLN A 159 12.77 -6.14 15.67
C GLN A 159 13.82 -5.11 15.24
N GLU A 160 14.88 -5.56 14.57
CA GLU A 160 15.96 -4.69 14.08
C GLU A 160 15.44 -3.68 13.04
N SER A 161 14.59 -4.17 12.13
CA SER A 161 13.97 -3.39 11.06
C SER A 161 13.02 -2.30 11.59
N ILE A 162 12.16 -2.64 12.55
CA ILE A 162 11.22 -1.68 13.13
C ILE A 162 11.95 -0.61 13.93
N TRP A 163 13.03 -0.97 14.61
CA TRP A 163 13.88 -0.02 15.33
C TRP A 163 14.50 0.99 14.37
N PHE A 164 15.00 0.53 13.22
CA PHE A 164 15.54 1.40 12.18
C PHE A 164 14.51 2.39 11.64
N VAL A 165 13.29 1.94 11.32
CA VAL A 165 12.22 2.83 10.80
C VAL A 165 11.67 3.77 11.87
N ALA A 166 11.52 3.30 13.11
CA ALA A 166 10.98 4.12 14.20
C ALA A 166 11.96 5.17 14.73
N LEU A 167 13.28 5.00 14.51
CA LEU A 167 14.30 5.96 14.90
C LEU A 167 14.65 7.02 13.84
N MET A 168 14.08 6.96 12.63
CA MET A 168 14.30 7.99 11.62
C MET A 168 13.42 9.23 11.84
N PRO A 169 14.05 10.42 11.96
CA PRO A 169 13.97 11.28 13.13
C PRO A 169 12.53 11.76 13.42
N PHE A 170 11.92 11.21 14.46
CA PHE A 170 11.09 12.02 15.36
C PHE A 170 11.97 12.25 16.59
N PRO A 171 12.23 13.50 17.02
CA PRO A 171 12.93 13.69 18.27
C PRO A 171 12.02 13.12 19.36
N LEU A 172 12.50 12.15 20.14
CA LEU A 172 12.28 12.07 21.58
C LEU A 172 12.96 10.84 22.17
N ALA A 173 13.82 11.13 23.15
CA ALA A 173 14.14 10.35 24.34
C ALA A 173 14.41 8.84 24.19
N HIS A 174 15.67 8.50 24.45
CA HIS A 174 16.11 7.20 24.95
C HIS A 174 15.08 6.59 25.92
N THR A 175 14.36 5.55 25.49
CA THR A 175 13.89 4.51 26.39
C THR A 175 13.92 3.17 25.67
N ASN A 176 14.58 2.21 26.31
CA ASN A 176 14.75 0.82 25.87
C ASN A 176 13.45 0.01 26.05
N THR A 177 12.30 0.60 25.72
CA THR A 177 10.99 0.09 26.13
C THR A 177 9.96 0.29 25.00
N TYR A 178 10.22 -0.25 23.82
CA TYR A 178 9.10 -0.65 22.97
C TYR A 178 8.41 -1.82 23.67
N CYS A 179 7.21 -1.61 24.22
CA CYS A 179 6.45 -2.67 24.87
C CYS A 179 6.32 -3.88 23.93
N ASN A 180 6.65 -5.08 24.40
CA ASN A 180 6.49 -6.33 23.66
C ASN A 180 5.09 -6.46 23.03
N SER A 181 4.05 -5.94 23.69
CA SER A 181 2.68 -5.90 23.16
C SER A 181 2.52 -5.14 21.85
N LYS A 182 3.25 -4.05 21.60
CA LYS A 182 3.20 -3.33 20.32
C LYS A 182 3.92 -4.08 19.21
N LEU A 183 5.07 -4.68 19.52
CA LEU A 183 5.82 -5.50 18.57
C LEU A 183 5.03 -6.73 18.16
N GLU A 184 4.34 -7.37 19.11
CA GLU A 184 3.44 -8.50 18.85
C GLU A 184 2.32 -8.12 17.88
N ILE A 185 1.62 -7.00 18.12
CA ILE A 185 0.56 -6.48 17.25
C ILE A 185 1.10 -6.15 15.84
N TRP A 186 2.34 -5.68 15.74
CA TRP A 186 2.91 -5.24 14.46
C TRP A 186 3.46 -6.39 13.60
N GLY A 187 3.65 -7.59 14.17
CA GLY A 187 4.07 -8.76 13.40
C GLY A 187 5.21 -9.59 14.00
N HIS A 188 5.72 -9.25 15.19
CA HIS A 188 6.72 -10.07 15.89
C HIS A 188 6.17 -11.45 16.30
N LEU A 189 4.90 -11.50 16.69
CA LEU A 189 4.12 -12.74 16.78
C LEU A 189 2.96 -12.58 15.81
N PRO A 190 3.14 -12.99 14.53
CA PRO A 190 2.10 -12.77 13.55
C PRO A 190 0.89 -13.65 13.84
N TYR A 191 -0.08 -13.09 14.56
CA TYR A 191 -1.45 -13.57 14.56
C TYR A 191 -1.99 -13.57 13.13
N PRO A 192 -3.05 -14.36 12.84
CA PRO A 192 -3.77 -14.26 11.57
C PRO A 192 -4.01 -12.78 11.24
N GLU A 193 -3.78 -12.38 9.99
CA GLU A 193 -3.89 -11.01 9.46
C GLU A 193 -2.65 -10.10 9.55
N HIS A 194 -1.71 -10.29 10.49
CA HIS A 194 -0.56 -9.37 10.64
C HIS A 194 0.66 -9.74 9.77
N ALA A 195 0.86 -11.03 9.46
CA ALA A 195 1.97 -11.47 8.61
C ALA A 195 1.79 -11.16 7.11
N LYS A 196 0.60 -10.73 6.67
CA LYS A 196 0.33 -10.51 5.25
C LYS A 196 1.15 -9.38 4.62
N ASN A 197 1.68 -8.48 5.43
CA ASN A 197 2.54 -7.39 4.97
C ASN A 197 4.03 -7.70 5.16
N LEU A 198 4.38 -8.90 5.64
CA LEU A 198 5.76 -9.33 5.84
C LEU A 198 6.16 -10.29 4.74
N VAL A 199 7.30 -10.02 4.12
CA VAL A 199 7.90 -10.87 3.09
C VAL A 199 9.29 -11.25 3.61
N TRP A 200 9.56 -12.54 3.71
CA TRP A 200 10.85 -13.05 4.20
C TRP A 200 11.68 -13.61 3.05
N ASP A 201 12.89 -13.11 2.88
CA ASP A 201 13.89 -13.72 2.01
C ASP A 201 14.93 -14.44 2.86
N SER A 202 14.88 -15.78 2.84
CA SER A 202 15.81 -16.63 3.58
C SER A 202 17.24 -16.60 3.03
N THR A 203 17.42 -16.14 1.78
CA THR A 203 18.74 -16.04 1.14
C THR A 203 19.53 -14.86 1.69
N THR A 204 18.83 -13.73 1.87
CA THR A 204 19.42 -12.48 2.38
C THR A 204 19.26 -12.33 3.89
N GLY A 205 18.36 -13.10 4.50
CA GLY A 205 18.04 -13.00 5.92
C GLY A 205 17.29 -11.71 6.26
N SER A 206 16.50 -11.17 5.32
CA SER A 206 15.85 -9.87 5.45
C SER A 206 14.33 -9.93 5.29
N LEU A 207 13.67 -8.95 5.91
CA LEU A 207 12.26 -8.61 5.69
C LEU A 207 12.09 -7.47 4.68
#